data_AF-A0A4Y8WY14-F1
#
_entry.id   AF-A0A4Y8WY14-F1
#
_cell.length_a   1.000
_cell.length_b   1.000
_cell.length_c   1.000
_cell.angle_alpha   90.00
_cell.angle_beta   90.00
_cell.angle_gamma   90.00
#
_symmetry.space_group_name_H-M   'P 1'
#
loop_
_entity.id
_entity.type
_entity.pdbx_description
1 polymer ?
#
loop_
_entity_poly.entity_id
_entity_poly.type
_entity_poly.pdbx_seq_one_letter_code
_entity_poly.pdbx_strand_id
1 'polypeptide(L)'
;MSRSPHDLPSVPARVLGSALGGVLAVLANAPAIVPSRQPLHERGETRDAVWAVHTPWPESDVEVLAAAGETPVLARTSRAMGLPSPWPDFSGLALRFPDDAALLFASTGTGRRTRRLLALRTPDAVDPLTTLLPLHTRLGRVELGAQVDGRTVRVLTSLEGGPWVDRATVRLGERADVVVRFNPLHPPHGLAWSGFWAAARGPAYALARRITPGAE
;
A
#
# COMPACT_ATOMS: atom_id res chain seq x y z
N MET A 1 12.03 -5.99 46.61
CA MET A 1 12.25 -4.57 46.29
C MET A 1 13.11 -4.52 45.02
N SER A 2 12.59 -4.56 43.79
CA SER A 2 11.89 -3.53 42.99
C SER A 2 12.60 -2.17 42.91
N ARG A 3 13.33 -1.91 41.81
CA ARG A 3 12.96 -0.96 40.73
C ARG A 3 13.90 -1.07 39.51
N SER A 4 13.33 -0.73 38.36
CA SER A 4 13.66 -1.05 36.96
C SER A 4 14.82 -0.28 36.32
N PRO A 5 15.39 -0.78 35.21
CA PRO A 5 16.11 0.04 34.23
C PRO A 5 15.17 0.50 33.10
N HIS A 6 15.07 1.82 32.91
CA HIS A 6 14.56 2.42 31.67
C HIS A 6 15.70 2.49 30.66
N ASP A 7 15.79 1.49 29.77
CA ASP A 7 16.58 1.63 28.55
C ASP A 7 15.70 2.30 27.47
N LEU A 8 16.12 3.50 27.08
CA LEU A 8 15.58 4.24 25.95
C LEU A 8 15.90 3.48 24.65
N PRO A 9 14.96 3.31 23.72
CA PRO A 9 15.23 2.61 22.47
C PRO A 9 16.27 3.36 21.64
N SER A 10 17.30 2.62 21.24
CA SER A 10 18.44 3.11 20.47
C SER A 10 17.99 3.67 19.10
N VAL A 11 18.83 4.57 18.60
CA VAL A 11 18.68 5.40 17.39
C VAL A 11 18.37 4.65 16.05
N PRO A 12 18.53 3.31 15.85
CA PRO A 12 18.21 2.69 14.55
C PRO A 12 16.74 2.74 14.13
N ALA A 13 15.79 2.85 15.08
CA ALA A 13 14.36 2.82 14.77
C ALA A 13 13.86 4.10 14.05
N ARG A 14 14.56 5.24 14.22
CA ARG A 14 14.15 6.52 13.61
C ARG A 14 14.50 6.61 12.12
N VAL A 15 15.61 6.01 11.69
CA VAL A 15 16.07 6.05 10.29
C VAL A 15 15.26 5.12 9.39
N LEU A 16 14.82 3.97 9.92
CA LEU A 16 13.96 3.03 9.18
C LEU A 16 12.53 3.56 9.04
N GLY A 17 12.03 4.27 10.05
CA GLY A 17 10.73 4.94 10.01
C GLY A 17 10.66 6.11 9.03
N SER A 18 11.75 6.88 8.86
CA SER A 18 11.80 8.02 7.93
C SER A 18 11.82 7.60 6.46
N ALA A 19 12.45 6.46 6.12
CA ALA A 19 12.47 5.96 4.74
C ALA A 19 11.11 5.41 4.30
N LEU A 20 10.41 4.65 5.17
CA LEU A 20 9.06 4.16 4.88
C LEU A 20 8.00 5.26 4.92
N GLY A 21 8.11 6.20 5.86
CA GLY A 21 7.23 7.36 5.96
C GLY A 21 7.39 8.31 4.76
N GLY A 22 8.62 8.49 4.25
CA GLY A 22 8.91 9.28 3.06
C GLY A 22 8.31 8.70 1.79
N VAL A 23 8.41 7.37 1.59
CA VAL A 23 7.78 6.69 0.44
C VAL A 23 6.25 6.79 0.50
N LEU A 24 5.65 6.57 1.68
CA LEU A 24 4.19 6.72 1.86
C LEU A 24 3.72 8.18 1.71
N ALA A 25 4.49 9.16 2.19
CA ALA A 25 4.15 10.58 2.07
C ALA A 25 4.25 11.09 0.62
N VAL A 26 5.24 10.64 -0.15
CA VAL A 26 5.39 10.95 -1.58
C VAL A 26 4.25 10.32 -2.38
N LEU A 27 3.86 9.07 -2.08
CA LEU A 27 2.75 8.40 -2.75
C LEU A 27 1.37 9.03 -2.38
N ALA A 28 1.21 9.56 -1.17
CA ALA A 28 -0.05 10.13 -0.69
C ALA A 28 -0.27 11.62 -1.04
N ASN A 29 0.80 12.42 -1.22
CA ASN A 29 0.72 13.88 -1.35
C ASN A 29 1.18 14.44 -2.70
N ALA A 30 1.39 13.60 -3.71
CA ALA A 30 1.84 14.01 -5.04
C ALA A 30 1.11 15.25 -5.62
N PRO A 31 -0.20 15.52 -5.38
CA PRO A 31 -0.84 16.70 -5.97
C PRO A 31 -0.69 18.00 -5.16
N ALA A 32 0.00 18.03 -4.00
CA ALA A 32 -0.03 19.18 -3.10
C ALA A 32 1.30 19.98 -2.97
N ILE A 33 2.39 19.57 -3.62
CA ILE A 33 3.74 20.12 -3.33
C ILE A 33 4.37 20.90 -4.51
N VAL A 34 3.76 20.96 -5.70
CA VAL A 34 4.37 21.69 -6.84
C VAL A 34 3.35 22.57 -7.57
N PRO A 35 3.47 23.91 -7.49
CA PRO A 35 2.76 24.82 -8.39
C PRO A 35 3.30 24.67 -9.82
N SER A 36 2.42 24.29 -10.74
CA SER A 36 2.52 24.27 -12.20
C SER A 36 3.91 24.55 -12.84
N ARG A 37 4.71 23.50 -13.03
CA ARG A 37 5.54 23.24 -14.23
C ARG A 37 6.09 21.82 -14.12
N GLN A 38 5.25 20.87 -14.54
CA GLN A 38 5.48 19.43 -14.67
C GLN A 38 6.96 19.00 -14.67
N PRO A 39 7.48 18.44 -13.57
CA PRO A 39 8.72 17.68 -13.59
C PRO A 39 8.45 16.25 -13.12
N LEU A 40 8.83 15.29 -13.97
CA LEU A 40 8.53 13.86 -13.96
C LEU A 40 7.25 13.54 -14.74
N HIS A 41 7.40 12.88 -15.89
CA HIS A 41 6.31 12.14 -16.49
C HIS A 41 5.72 11.23 -15.40
N GLU A 42 4.50 11.52 -14.95
CA GLU A 42 3.80 10.70 -13.96
C GLU A 42 3.56 9.33 -14.58
N ARG A 43 4.51 8.39 -14.40
CA ARG A 43 4.40 7.02 -14.90
C ARG A 43 3.47 6.24 -13.97
N GLY A 44 2.20 6.59 -14.05
CA GLY A 44 1.12 5.83 -13.47
C GLY A 44 -0.12 5.94 -14.33
N GLU A 45 -0.94 4.91 -14.30
CA GLU A 45 -2.16 4.82 -15.09
C GLU A 45 -3.29 4.40 -14.17
N THR A 46 -4.35 5.20 -14.15
CA THR A 46 -5.61 4.85 -13.50
C THR A 46 -6.48 4.11 -14.50
N ARG A 47 -7.14 3.05 -14.04
CA ARG A 47 -8.08 2.24 -14.81
C ARG A 47 -9.31 1.97 -13.97
N ASP A 48 -10.43 1.81 -14.66
CA ASP A 48 -11.57 1.13 -14.07
C ASP A 48 -11.20 -0.32 -13.80
N ALA A 49 -11.71 -0.89 -12.73
CA ALA A 49 -11.45 -2.27 -12.38
C ALA A 49 -12.61 -2.90 -11.62
N VAL A 50 -12.62 -4.22 -11.58
CA VAL A 50 -13.59 -5.02 -10.83
C VAL A 50 -12.87 -5.89 -9.83
N TRP A 51 -13.15 -5.68 -8.54
CA TRP A 51 -12.75 -6.55 -7.45
C TRP A 51 -13.75 -7.70 -7.32
N ALA A 52 -13.31 -8.94 -7.52
CA ALA A 52 -14.15 -10.13 -7.50
C ALA A 52 -13.66 -11.12 -6.43
N VAL A 53 -14.45 -11.32 -5.37
CA VAL A 53 -14.15 -12.27 -4.30
C VAL A 53 -14.64 -13.66 -4.70
N HIS A 54 -13.74 -14.64 -4.77
CA HIS A 54 -14.07 -16.04 -5.07
C HIS A 54 -13.86 -16.97 -3.87
N THR A 55 -13.10 -16.55 -2.87
CA THR A 55 -12.91 -17.29 -1.63
C THR A 55 -13.19 -16.37 -0.44
N PRO A 56 -14.48 -16.25 -0.04
CA PRO A 56 -14.89 -15.37 1.04
C PRO A 56 -14.17 -15.65 2.36
N TRP A 57 -14.14 -14.64 3.23
CA TRP A 57 -13.49 -14.71 4.52
C TRP A 57 -14.27 -13.93 5.60
N PRO A 58 -15.53 -14.32 5.88
CA PRO A 58 -16.40 -13.59 6.81
C PRO A 58 -15.84 -13.52 8.24
N GLU A 59 -15.08 -14.52 8.68
CA GLU A 59 -14.50 -14.57 10.03
C GLU A 59 -13.47 -13.46 10.28
N SER A 60 -12.93 -12.86 9.20
CA SER A 60 -11.94 -11.77 9.29
C SER A 60 -12.54 -10.42 9.65
N ASP A 61 -13.85 -10.25 9.47
CA ASP A 61 -14.57 -8.97 9.56
C ASP A 61 -14.14 -7.92 8.50
N VAL A 62 -13.32 -8.31 7.51
CA VAL A 62 -12.91 -7.45 6.40
C VAL A 62 -14.03 -7.42 5.36
N GLU A 63 -14.74 -6.30 5.27
CA GLU A 63 -15.99 -6.17 4.49
C GLU A 63 -15.79 -6.55 3.02
N VAL A 64 -14.73 -6.02 2.39
CA VAL A 64 -14.40 -6.28 0.98
C VAL A 64 -13.98 -7.73 0.67
N LEU A 65 -13.87 -8.58 1.71
CA LEU A 65 -13.58 -10.01 1.60
C LEU A 65 -14.67 -10.88 2.26
N ALA A 66 -15.70 -10.29 2.85
CA ALA A 66 -16.66 -11.02 3.69
C ALA A 66 -17.55 -11.97 2.90
N ALA A 67 -17.95 -11.58 1.68
CA ALA A 67 -18.85 -12.33 0.82
C ALA A 67 -18.29 -12.47 -0.60
N ALA A 68 -18.76 -13.49 -1.32
CA ALA A 68 -18.48 -13.63 -2.75
C ALA A 68 -19.27 -12.57 -3.51
N GLY A 69 -18.67 -11.99 -4.54
CA GLY A 69 -19.30 -10.93 -5.33
C GLY A 69 -18.30 -10.06 -6.05
N GLU A 70 -18.83 -9.12 -6.81
CA GLU A 70 -18.06 -8.15 -7.58
C GLU A 70 -18.32 -6.73 -7.08
N THR A 71 -17.28 -5.92 -7.02
CA THR A 71 -17.33 -4.53 -6.60
C THR A 71 -16.51 -3.69 -7.57
N PRO A 72 -17.11 -2.65 -8.19
CA PRO A 72 -16.35 -1.70 -8.98
C PRO A 72 -15.32 -0.97 -8.11
N VAL A 73 -14.09 -0.89 -8.59
CA VAL A 73 -12.98 -0.20 -7.93
C VAL A 73 -12.18 0.59 -8.95
N LEU A 74 -11.42 1.60 -8.50
CA LEU A 74 -10.42 2.24 -9.33
C LEU A 74 -9.05 1.65 -9.02
N ALA A 75 -8.31 1.26 -10.06
CA ALA A 75 -6.97 0.72 -9.94
C ALA A 75 -5.95 1.70 -10.51
N ARG A 76 -4.91 2.03 -9.76
CA ARG A 76 -3.77 2.82 -10.24
C ARG A 76 -2.49 2.02 -10.15
N THR A 77 -1.85 1.80 -11.30
CA THR A 77 -0.48 1.28 -11.35
C THR A 77 0.51 2.44 -11.39
N SER A 78 1.67 2.32 -10.76
CA SER A 78 2.68 3.39 -10.69
C SER A 78 4.11 2.89 -10.61
N ARG A 79 5.08 3.71 -11.03
CA ARG A 79 6.51 3.57 -10.68
C ARG A 79 6.92 4.65 -9.67
N ALA A 80 7.47 4.27 -8.52
CA ALA A 80 7.61 5.16 -7.37
C ALA A 80 8.72 6.22 -7.52
N MET A 81 9.89 5.85 -8.07
CA MET A 81 11.00 6.79 -8.29
C MET A 81 10.89 7.51 -9.64
N GLY A 82 10.12 6.98 -10.58
CA GLY A 82 9.94 7.56 -11.91
C GLY A 82 11.17 7.38 -12.80
N LEU A 83 11.99 6.36 -12.58
CA LEU A 83 13.20 6.14 -13.37
C LEU A 83 12.84 5.76 -14.82
N PRO A 84 13.60 6.24 -15.83
CA PRO A 84 13.38 5.89 -17.23
C PRO A 84 13.66 4.40 -17.48
N SER A 85 12.98 3.81 -18.46
CA SER A 85 13.33 2.47 -18.94
C SER A 85 14.79 2.47 -19.46
N PRO A 86 15.60 1.42 -19.22
CA PRO A 86 15.25 0.13 -18.60
C PRO A 86 15.51 0.04 -17.08
N TRP A 87 15.76 1.16 -16.40
CA TRP A 87 16.19 1.15 -15.00
C TRP A 87 15.13 0.54 -14.07
N PRO A 88 15.53 -0.34 -13.13
CA PRO A 88 14.63 -0.87 -12.12
C PRO A 88 14.03 0.22 -11.23
N ASP A 89 12.79 0.04 -10.80
CA ASP A 89 12.05 0.96 -9.93
C ASP A 89 11.14 0.14 -8.99
N PHE A 90 10.53 0.78 -8.00
CA PHE A 90 9.46 0.15 -7.22
C PHE A 90 8.15 0.26 -7.97
N SER A 91 7.52 -0.89 -8.21
CA SER A 91 6.19 -0.96 -8.80
C SER A 91 5.14 -0.79 -7.70
N GLY A 92 4.09 -0.04 -7.99
CA GLY A 92 2.96 0.19 -7.08
C GLY A 92 1.65 -0.17 -7.75
N LEU A 93 0.71 -0.67 -6.94
CA LEU A 93 -0.69 -0.83 -7.28
C LEU A 93 -1.52 -0.24 -6.14
N ALA A 94 -2.46 0.64 -6.45
CA ALA A 94 -3.43 1.16 -5.49
C ALA A 94 -4.85 0.84 -5.98
N LEU A 95 -5.70 0.38 -5.07
CA LEU A 95 -7.11 0.12 -5.32
C LEU A 95 -7.93 1.08 -4.45
N ARG A 96 -8.94 1.73 -5.03
CA ARG A 96 -9.91 2.58 -4.32
C ARG A 96 -11.30 1.98 -4.46
N PHE A 97 -11.94 1.74 -3.32
CA PHE A 97 -13.28 1.23 -3.19
C PHE A 97 -14.32 2.38 -3.18
N PRO A 98 -15.62 2.09 -3.37
CA PRO A 98 -16.67 3.12 -3.47
C PRO A 98 -16.82 4.03 -2.24
N ASP A 99 -16.41 3.57 -1.06
CA ASP A 99 -16.41 4.31 0.21
C ASP A 99 -15.13 5.14 0.44
N ASP A 100 -14.32 5.32 -0.62
CA ASP A 100 -12.99 5.92 -0.59
C ASP A 100 -11.94 5.16 0.21
N ALA A 101 -12.26 3.94 0.67
CA ALA A 101 -11.26 3.07 1.24
C ALA A 101 -10.22 2.66 0.19
N ALA A 102 -8.98 2.48 0.61
CA ALA A 102 -7.87 2.20 -0.27
C ALA A 102 -6.98 1.07 0.22
N LEU A 103 -6.57 0.22 -0.72
CA LEU A 103 -5.49 -0.75 -0.53
C LEU A 103 -4.30 -0.32 -1.38
N LEU A 104 -3.12 -0.29 -0.75
CA LEU A 104 -1.88 0.08 -1.41
C LEU A 104 -0.93 -1.10 -1.38
N PHE A 105 -0.35 -1.40 -2.53
CA PHE A 105 0.64 -2.44 -2.72
C PHE A 105 1.91 -1.84 -3.31
N ALA A 106 3.05 -2.39 -2.89
CA ALA A 106 4.36 -2.08 -3.43
C ALA A 106 5.11 -3.37 -3.77
N SER A 107 6.04 -3.29 -4.71
CA SER A 107 6.87 -4.43 -5.10
C SER A 107 7.75 -4.89 -3.95
N THR A 108 7.60 -6.16 -3.58
CA THR A 108 8.33 -6.82 -2.49
C THR A 108 8.66 -8.26 -2.87
N GLY A 109 9.22 -9.05 -1.95
CA GLY A 109 9.14 -10.51 -2.03
C GLY A 109 7.82 -11.06 -1.49
N THR A 110 7.67 -12.38 -1.47
CA THR A 110 6.51 -13.11 -0.87
C THR A 110 6.93 -14.04 0.27
N GLY A 111 8.25 -14.24 0.46
CA GLY A 111 8.80 -15.07 1.53
C GLY A 111 8.58 -14.44 2.91
N ARG A 112 8.68 -15.25 3.97
CA ARG A 112 8.46 -14.78 5.37
C ARG A 112 9.31 -13.57 5.75
N ARG A 113 10.54 -13.48 5.23
CA ARG A 113 11.48 -12.39 5.50
C ARG A 113 11.43 -11.27 4.46
N THR A 114 10.99 -11.57 3.24
CA THR A 114 11.08 -10.64 2.10
C THR A 114 9.76 -9.94 1.77
N ARG A 115 8.63 -10.41 2.33
CA ARG A 115 7.30 -9.81 2.14
C ARG A 115 7.10 -8.43 2.76
N ARG A 116 8.12 -7.91 3.45
CA ARG A 116 8.13 -6.56 4.04
C ARG A 116 9.34 -5.75 3.60
N LEU A 117 10.04 -6.21 2.56
CA LEU A 117 11.21 -5.55 2.00
C LEU A 117 10.87 -5.11 0.58
N LEU A 118 11.08 -3.83 0.30
CA LEU A 118 10.92 -3.29 -1.04
C LEU A 118 11.89 -3.99 -2.00
N ALA A 119 11.39 -4.31 -3.18
CA ALA A 119 12.14 -4.95 -4.25
C ALA A 119 12.09 -4.07 -5.50
N LEU A 120 13.25 -3.70 -6.02
CA LEU A 120 13.35 -3.06 -7.32
C LEU A 120 12.96 -4.03 -8.43
N ARG A 121 12.23 -3.55 -9.41
CA ARG A 121 11.66 -4.31 -10.52
C ARG A 121 11.98 -3.66 -11.85
N THR A 122 12.39 -4.47 -12.80
CA THR A 122 12.48 -4.05 -14.21
C THR A 122 11.06 -3.73 -14.72
N PRO A 123 10.93 -2.94 -15.81
CA PRO A 123 9.62 -2.58 -16.35
C PRO A 123 8.69 -3.78 -16.64
N ASP A 124 9.25 -4.93 -17.02
CA ASP A 124 8.49 -6.13 -17.38
C ASP A 124 8.13 -7.05 -16.19
N ALA A 125 8.68 -6.78 -14.99
CA ALA A 125 8.54 -7.65 -13.82
C ALA A 125 7.83 -6.93 -12.65
N VAL A 126 6.58 -6.53 -12.85
CA VAL A 126 5.86 -5.68 -11.88
C VAL A 126 5.46 -6.38 -10.58
N ASP A 127 5.59 -7.71 -10.49
CA ASP A 127 5.11 -8.55 -9.40
C ASP A 127 6.27 -9.28 -8.67
N PRO A 128 6.00 -9.96 -7.54
CA PRO A 128 4.83 -9.80 -6.67
C PRO A 128 4.82 -8.44 -5.94
N LEU A 129 3.62 -8.03 -5.55
CA LEU A 129 3.38 -6.87 -4.71
C LEU A 129 2.82 -7.31 -3.35
N THR A 130 3.04 -6.53 -2.29
CA THR A 130 2.35 -6.71 -1.00
C THR A 130 1.97 -5.36 -0.42
N THR A 131 1.16 -5.34 0.64
CA THR A 131 0.90 -4.10 1.41
C THR A 131 2.16 -3.53 2.07
N LEU A 132 3.32 -4.20 1.95
CA LEU A 132 4.64 -3.93 2.55
C LEU A 132 4.63 -3.97 4.07
N LEU A 133 3.73 -3.19 4.65
CA LEU A 133 3.41 -3.14 6.05
C LEU A 133 2.19 -4.00 6.34
N PRO A 134 2.21 -4.71 7.48
CA PRO A 134 1.08 -5.51 7.88
C PRO A 134 -0.09 -4.62 8.34
N LEU A 135 -1.28 -5.01 7.90
CA LEU A 135 -2.55 -4.55 8.45
C LEU A 135 -2.97 -5.49 9.59
N HIS A 136 -4.08 -5.17 10.23
CA HIS A 136 -4.73 -5.97 11.26
C HIS A 136 -6.18 -6.18 10.87
N THR A 137 -6.67 -7.38 11.13
CA THR A 137 -8.09 -7.71 11.15
C THR A 137 -8.48 -8.14 12.57
N ARG A 138 -9.75 -8.49 12.77
CA ARG A 138 -10.21 -9.12 14.02
C ARG A 138 -9.45 -10.42 14.36
N LEU A 139 -8.92 -11.12 13.36
CA LEU A 139 -8.19 -12.38 13.54
C LEU A 139 -6.69 -12.21 13.84
N GLY A 140 -6.17 -10.98 13.74
CA GLY A 140 -4.76 -10.68 13.99
C GLY A 140 -4.09 -9.95 12.83
N ARG A 141 -2.76 -10.02 12.78
CA ARG A 141 -1.96 -9.37 11.75
C ARG A 141 -2.19 -10.02 10.40
N VAL A 142 -2.48 -9.23 9.38
CA VAL A 142 -2.66 -9.68 8.00
C VAL A 142 -1.75 -8.92 7.04
N GLU A 143 -1.15 -9.64 6.10
CA GLU A 143 -0.57 -9.06 4.89
C GLU A 143 -1.44 -9.40 3.69
N LEU A 144 -1.63 -8.44 2.78
CA LEU A 144 -2.21 -8.73 1.47
C LEU A 144 -1.11 -8.75 0.43
N GLY A 145 -1.20 -9.70 -0.49
CA GLY A 145 -0.32 -9.86 -1.64
C GLY A 145 -1.11 -9.65 -2.92
N ALA A 146 -0.44 -9.16 -3.96
CA ALA A 146 -1.00 -9.05 -5.30
C ALA A 146 -0.03 -9.69 -6.31
N GLN A 147 -0.57 -10.56 -7.16
CA GLN A 147 0.16 -11.22 -8.25
C GLN A 147 -0.45 -10.78 -9.57
N VAL A 148 0.35 -10.17 -10.44
CA VAL A 148 -0.11 -9.54 -11.67
C VAL A 148 0.10 -10.50 -12.84
N ASP A 149 -0.96 -10.76 -13.60
CA ASP A 149 -0.96 -11.54 -14.83
C ASP A 149 -1.76 -10.81 -15.91
N GLY A 150 -1.05 -10.03 -16.75
CA GLY A 150 -1.67 -9.17 -17.76
C GLY A 150 -2.63 -8.14 -17.13
N ARG A 151 -3.92 -8.29 -17.44
CA ARG A 151 -5.00 -7.44 -16.88
C ARG A 151 -5.69 -8.03 -15.66
N THR A 152 -5.19 -9.15 -15.15
CA THR A 152 -5.76 -9.84 -14.00
C THR A 152 -4.78 -9.77 -12.85
N VAL A 153 -5.25 -9.40 -11.66
CA VAL A 153 -4.42 -9.36 -10.45
C VAL A 153 -5.05 -10.26 -9.41
N ARG A 154 -4.38 -11.36 -9.05
CA ARG A 154 -4.80 -12.19 -7.92
C ARG A 154 -4.44 -11.52 -6.62
N VAL A 155 -5.37 -11.53 -5.67
CA VAL A 155 -5.21 -10.93 -4.35
C VAL A 155 -5.24 -12.02 -3.30
N LEU A 156 -4.14 -12.10 -2.55
CA LEU A 156 -3.88 -13.12 -1.55
C LEU A 156 -3.84 -12.49 -0.17
N THR A 157 -4.13 -13.30 0.85
CA THR A 157 -4.02 -12.93 2.26
C THR A 157 -3.03 -13.84 2.96
N SER A 158 -2.32 -13.31 3.95
CA SER A 158 -1.49 -14.10 4.86
C SER A 158 -1.74 -13.66 6.29
N LEU A 159 -2.28 -14.57 7.10
CA LEU A 159 -2.54 -14.33 8.52
C LEU A 159 -1.31 -14.71 9.35
N GLU A 160 -0.89 -13.81 10.24
CA GLU A 160 0.24 -13.97 11.15
C GLU A 160 1.56 -14.40 10.46
N GLY A 161 1.74 -14.02 9.19
CA GLY A 161 2.91 -14.41 8.39
C GLY A 161 2.93 -15.88 7.97
N GLY A 162 1.77 -16.54 7.96
CA GLY A 162 1.55 -17.91 7.49
C GLY A 162 1.64 -18.07 5.97
N PRO A 163 1.01 -19.12 5.40
CA PRO A 163 0.90 -19.29 3.96
C PRO A 163 0.07 -18.16 3.33
N TRP A 164 0.21 -18.00 2.01
CA TRP A 164 -0.66 -17.14 1.22
C TRP A 164 -1.90 -17.92 0.82
N VAL A 165 -3.07 -17.33 1.04
CA VAL A 165 -4.38 -17.88 0.65
C VAL A 165 -4.97 -16.96 -0.39
N ASP A 166 -5.30 -17.52 -1.55
CA ASP A 166 -5.97 -16.80 -2.64
C ASP A 166 -7.41 -16.44 -2.24
N ARG A 167 -7.83 -15.20 -2.48
CA ARG A 167 -9.12 -14.67 -1.97
C ARG A 167 -9.97 -14.03 -3.05
N ALA A 168 -9.35 -13.18 -3.84
CA ALA A 168 -10.03 -12.33 -4.79
C ALA A 168 -9.18 -12.09 -6.03
N THR A 169 -9.81 -11.56 -7.07
CA THR A 169 -9.16 -11.13 -8.30
C THR A 169 -9.58 -9.70 -8.62
N VAL A 170 -8.65 -8.89 -9.08
CA VAL A 170 -8.94 -7.59 -9.70
C VAL A 170 -8.79 -7.73 -11.20
N ARG A 171 -9.85 -7.40 -11.94
CA ARG A 171 -9.81 -7.32 -13.40
C ARG A 171 -9.66 -5.87 -13.80
N LEU A 172 -8.55 -5.53 -14.44
CA LEU A 172 -8.26 -4.20 -14.94
C LEU A 172 -8.99 -3.97 -16.27
N GLY A 173 -9.83 -2.94 -16.30
CA GLY A 173 -10.58 -2.50 -17.47
C GLY A 173 -9.88 -1.40 -18.24
N GLU A 174 -10.68 -0.50 -18.78
CA GLU A 174 -10.22 0.61 -19.60
C GLU A 174 -9.51 1.69 -18.77
N ARG A 175 -8.69 2.49 -19.46
CA ARG A 175 -8.04 3.65 -18.86
C ARG A 175 -9.08 4.67 -18.42
N ALA A 176 -8.99 5.08 -17.16
CA ALA A 176 -9.84 6.11 -16.59
C ALA A 176 -9.05 7.42 -16.49
N ASP A 177 -9.54 8.48 -17.13
CA ASP A 177 -8.89 9.79 -17.15
C ASP A 177 -9.26 10.60 -15.88
N VAL A 178 -8.90 10.04 -14.74
CA VAL A 178 -9.19 10.61 -13.41
C VAL A 178 -7.93 10.65 -12.56
N VAL A 179 -7.64 11.84 -12.02
CA VAL A 179 -6.59 12.03 -11.02
C VAL A 179 -7.17 11.71 -9.65
N VAL A 180 -7.02 10.46 -9.24
CA VAL A 180 -7.55 9.95 -7.98
C VAL A 180 -6.48 10.07 -6.89
N ARG A 181 -6.82 10.70 -5.76
CA ARG A 181 -6.04 10.57 -4.53
C ARG A 181 -6.39 9.24 -3.87
N PHE A 182 -5.37 8.44 -3.59
CA PHE A 182 -5.47 7.22 -2.79
C PHE A 182 -5.03 7.58 -1.38
N ASN A 183 -5.96 7.64 -0.43
CA ASN A 183 -5.62 7.97 0.95
C ASN A 183 -5.14 6.69 1.65
N PRO A 184 -3.84 6.52 1.93
CA PRO A 184 -3.36 5.30 2.60
C PRO A 184 -3.92 5.15 4.00
N LEU A 185 -4.49 6.19 4.61
CA LEU A 185 -4.97 6.15 5.99
C LEU A 185 -6.38 5.57 6.15
N HIS A 186 -7.06 5.27 5.05
CA HIS A 186 -8.42 4.75 5.06
C HIS A 186 -8.45 3.36 4.43
N PRO A 187 -7.98 2.29 5.11
CA PRO A 187 -8.13 0.94 4.59
C PRO A 187 -9.61 0.50 4.63
N PRO A 188 -10.01 -0.53 3.86
CA PRO A 188 -11.37 -1.07 3.90
C PRO A 188 -11.82 -1.43 5.31
N HIS A 189 -13.13 -1.34 5.57
CA HIS A 189 -13.70 -1.70 6.87
C HIS A 189 -13.25 -3.11 7.32
N GLY A 190 -12.92 -3.23 8.60
CA GLY A 190 -12.32 -4.44 9.19
C GLY A 190 -10.81 -4.56 9.04
N LEU A 191 -10.17 -3.69 8.25
CA LEU A 191 -8.72 -3.54 8.21
C LEU A 191 -8.27 -2.32 9.01
N ALA A 192 -7.15 -2.45 9.72
CA ALA A 192 -6.50 -1.35 10.40
C ALA A 192 -4.98 -1.40 10.20
N TRP A 193 -4.34 -0.25 10.06
CA TRP A 193 -2.87 -0.19 10.18
C TRP A 193 -2.44 -0.55 11.58
N SER A 194 -1.28 -1.20 11.71
CA SER A 194 -0.74 -1.55 13.03
C SER A 194 -0.62 -0.34 13.96
N GLY A 195 -0.78 -0.57 15.27
CA GLY A 195 -0.68 0.47 16.30
C GLY A 195 0.68 1.18 16.29
N PHE A 196 1.75 0.49 15.89
CA PHE A 196 3.08 1.09 15.67
C PHE A 196 3.04 2.18 14.58
N TRP A 197 2.35 1.96 13.46
CA TRP A 197 2.19 2.96 12.41
C TRP A 197 1.16 4.02 12.77
N ALA A 198 0.14 3.71 13.57
CA ALA A 198 -0.71 4.73 14.21
C ALA A 198 0.11 5.70 15.05
N ALA A 199 1.06 5.20 15.83
CA ALA A 199 1.94 6.00 16.67
C ALA A 199 3.04 6.74 15.88
N ALA A 200 3.62 6.11 14.86
CA ALA A 200 4.69 6.72 14.03
C ALA A 200 4.18 7.84 13.10
N ARG A 201 2.86 7.94 12.88
CA ARG A 201 2.20 8.94 12.02
C ARG A 201 2.38 10.38 12.51
N GLY A 202 2.19 10.63 13.82
CA GLY A 202 2.25 11.99 14.37
C GLY A 202 3.59 12.69 14.07
N PRO A 203 4.73 12.06 14.41
CA PRO A 203 6.06 12.62 14.14
C PRO A 203 6.39 12.78 12.65
N ALA A 204 6.02 11.80 11.81
CA ALA A 204 6.32 11.84 10.37
C ALA A 204 5.57 12.98 9.64
N TYR A 205 4.29 13.18 9.95
CA TYR A 205 3.52 14.30 9.41
C TYR A 205 3.96 15.65 9.99
N ALA A 206 4.33 15.71 11.28
CA ALA A 206 4.88 16.92 11.87
C ALA A 206 6.24 17.30 11.27
N LEU A 207 7.01 16.32 10.79
CA LEU A 207 8.25 16.56 10.07
C LEU A 207 7.96 17.00 8.63
N ALA A 208 7.06 16.33 7.91
CA ALA A 208 6.65 16.74 6.56
C ALA A 208 6.11 18.19 6.51
N ARG A 209 5.29 18.59 7.50
CA ARG A 209 4.80 19.99 7.62
C ARG A 209 5.89 21.02 7.93
N ARG A 210 6.98 20.61 8.58
CA ARG A 210 8.14 21.51 8.82
C ARG A 210 9.01 21.66 7.58
N ILE A 211 9.04 20.64 6.73
CA ILE A 211 9.82 20.63 5.49
C ILE A 211 9.03 21.30 4.34
N THR A 212 7.70 21.36 4.44
CA THR A 212 6.82 22.09 3.50
C THR A 212 6.05 23.21 4.23
N PRO A 213 6.61 24.42 4.36
CA PRO A 213 5.84 25.58 4.82
C PRO A 213 4.97 26.11 3.66
N GLY A 214 3.65 26.16 3.83
CA GLY A 214 2.76 26.99 2.99
C GLY A 214 1.70 26.30 2.12
N ALA A 215 0.92 25.36 2.66
CA ALA A 215 -0.35 24.94 2.03
C ALA A 215 -1.49 25.16 3.03
N GLU A 216 -1.97 26.41 3.11
CA GLU A 216 -3.34 26.74 3.53
C GLU A 216 -4.24 26.82 2.29
#